data_AF-A0A9J2PZ45-F1
#
_entry.id   AF-A0A9J2PZ45-F1
#
_cell.length_a   1.000
_cell.length_b   1.000
_cell.length_c   1.000
_cell.angle_alpha   90.00
_cell.angle_beta   90.00
_cell.angle_gamma   90.00
#
_symmetry.space_group_name_H-M   'P 1'
#
loop_
_entity.id
_entity.type
_entity.pdbx_description
1 polymer ?
#
loop_
_entity_poly.entity_id
_entity_poly.type
_entity_poly.pdbx_seq_one_letter_code
_entity_poly.pdbx_strand_id
1 'polypeptide(L)'
;MPCRTNSDDVIEVLGEGNQAMPSDQSALLGFINGAGDSYDSPTCSSYGSEFPTEDSSLDVAISQTQLIRSHPLFMEGVLLKCVDAKPLFPYMHYAIFKGSDHDMRIANIDEVIREMNLRPKCQFGAYDEMYSIQKTTPTPDARLPSHRHAGYIVISFKILEDETQQESLEKSWLSWSGAREIYKYSPRTWNLRRISLHKFPERRRSGACHSFAYVMMCEFGSILHPSNRLQALDMCERLRVRNCGYVCLYQIISISFQVQWSYSNAATPPEAPTSSMRNPMLRGLSQEVETSTESSRRRTPKPRQRDRPTGYGLEDKMSPIFHSYHHFADLG
;
A
#
# COMPACT_ATOMS: atom_id res chain seq x y z
N MET A 1 15.97 -35.29 15.79
CA MET A 1 15.83 -34.81 14.39
C MET A 1 14.36 -34.50 14.15
N PRO A 2 13.89 -33.25 14.06
CA PRO A 2 12.54 -32.97 13.61
C PRO A 2 12.53 -32.73 12.10
N CYS A 3 11.64 -33.44 11.41
CA CYS A 3 11.34 -33.27 10.00
C CYS A 3 10.93 -31.83 9.70
N ARG A 4 11.62 -31.20 8.73
CA ARG A 4 11.13 -30.01 8.05
C ARG A 4 10.00 -30.44 7.14
N THR A 5 8.76 -30.14 7.51
CA THR A 5 7.66 -30.07 6.55
C THR A 5 7.84 -28.79 5.73
N ASN A 6 8.48 -28.92 4.57
CA ASN A 6 8.23 -27.98 3.48
C ASN A 6 6.82 -28.28 2.98
N SER A 7 5.82 -27.57 3.47
CA SER A 7 4.64 -27.34 2.64
C SER A 7 5.12 -26.38 1.55
N ASP A 8 5.33 -26.92 0.35
CA ASP A 8 5.35 -26.09 -0.85
C ASP A 8 3.93 -25.56 -0.99
N ASP A 9 3.72 -24.36 -0.43
CA ASP A 9 2.47 -23.63 -0.57
C ASP A 9 2.28 -23.39 -2.08
N VAL A 10 1.21 -23.95 -2.64
CA VAL A 10 0.87 -23.86 -4.06
C VAL A 10 0.81 -22.38 -4.45
N ILE A 11 1.72 -21.96 -5.32
CA ILE A 11 1.79 -20.58 -5.80
C ILE A 11 0.79 -20.44 -6.93
N GLU A 12 -0.31 -19.73 -6.69
CA GLU A 12 -1.18 -19.27 -7.76
C GLU A 12 -0.65 -17.92 -8.26
N VAL A 13 0.14 -17.96 -9.33
CA VAL A 13 0.49 -16.76 -10.10
C VAL A 13 -0.64 -16.53 -11.09
N LEU A 14 -1.47 -15.52 -10.81
CA LEU A 14 -2.53 -15.10 -11.73
C LEU A 14 -1.92 -14.17 -12.79
N GLY A 15 -2.15 -14.49 -14.07
CA GLY A 15 -1.67 -13.69 -15.22
C GLY A 15 -0.54 -14.30 -16.05
N GLU A 16 -0.09 -15.53 -15.82
CA GLU A 16 0.87 -16.20 -16.72
C GLU A 16 0.21 -16.58 -18.06
N GLY A 17 0.34 -15.69 -19.04
CA GLY A 17 -0.14 -15.84 -20.42
C GLY A 17 -0.46 -14.46 -21.01
N ASN A 18 -0.31 -14.27 -22.33
CA ASN A 18 -0.59 -13.01 -23.03
C ASN A 18 -2.06 -12.51 -22.95
N GLN A 19 -2.85 -13.02 -22.02
CA GLN A 19 -4.18 -12.51 -21.69
C GLN A 19 -4.03 -11.71 -20.39
N ALA A 20 -3.99 -10.38 -20.52
CA ALA A 20 -4.32 -9.51 -19.40
C ALA A 20 -5.61 -10.04 -18.79
N MET A 21 -5.61 -10.31 -17.49
CA MET A 21 -6.81 -10.82 -16.80
C MET A 21 -7.95 -9.86 -17.15
N PRO A 22 -9.06 -10.33 -17.77
CA PRO A 22 -10.23 -9.52 -17.96
C PRO A 22 -10.83 -9.28 -16.58
N SER A 23 -10.24 -8.31 -15.89
CA SER A 23 -10.67 -7.84 -14.60
C SER A 23 -11.86 -6.93 -14.86
N ASP A 24 -12.97 -7.20 -14.17
CA ASP A 24 -14.08 -6.28 -14.04
C ASP A 24 -13.73 -5.10 -13.11
N GLN A 25 -12.44 -4.93 -12.81
CA GLN A 25 -11.90 -3.95 -11.89
C GLN A 25 -10.69 -3.22 -12.47
N SER A 26 -10.58 -1.94 -12.13
CA SER A 26 -9.39 -1.12 -12.34
C SER A 26 -9.11 -0.33 -11.06
N ALA A 27 -7.85 0.00 -10.81
CA ALA A 27 -7.40 0.68 -9.61
C ALA A 27 -7.11 2.16 -9.87
N LEU A 28 -7.61 3.04 -9.02
CA LEU A 28 -7.11 4.40 -8.87
C LEU A 28 -5.93 4.37 -7.88
N LEU A 29 -4.75 4.75 -8.34
CA LEU A 29 -3.57 4.96 -7.50
C LEU A 29 -3.22 6.45 -7.50
N GLY A 30 -3.14 7.04 -6.31
CA GLY A 30 -2.93 8.47 -6.14
C GLY A 30 -1.86 8.78 -5.10
N PHE A 31 -0.72 9.29 -5.54
CA PHE A 31 0.42 9.68 -4.69
C PHE A 31 0.34 11.16 -4.37
N ILE A 32 0.15 11.47 -3.09
CA ILE A 32 0.00 12.85 -2.61
C ILE A 32 1.36 13.34 -2.15
N ASN A 33 1.86 14.40 -2.78
CA ASN A 33 3.13 15.01 -2.38
C ASN A 33 2.95 15.88 -1.12
N GLY A 34 3.88 15.78 -0.17
CA GLY A 34 3.96 16.69 0.97
C GLY A 34 4.52 18.03 0.51
N ALA A 35 3.89 19.14 0.88
CA ALA A 35 4.32 20.48 0.47
C ALA A 35 5.64 20.90 1.14
N GLY A 36 6.75 20.25 0.78
CA GLY A 36 8.08 20.44 1.37
C GLY A 36 9.05 21.29 0.54
N ASP A 37 8.69 21.72 -0.67
CA ASP A 37 9.56 22.54 -1.51
C ASP A 37 8.86 23.83 -1.95
N SER A 38 8.86 24.84 -1.07
CA SER A 38 8.81 26.23 -1.49
C SER A 38 10.25 26.77 -1.49
N TYR A 39 11.04 26.42 -2.52
CA TYR A 39 12.35 27.05 -2.75
C TYR A 39 12.36 28.01 -3.94
N ASP A 40 11.23 28.25 -4.61
CA ASP A 40 11.15 29.20 -5.74
C ASP A 40 10.09 30.29 -5.56
N SER A 41 10.14 31.00 -4.43
CA SER A 41 9.57 32.35 -4.39
C SER A 41 10.30 33.24 -3.40
N PRO A 42 11.03 34.28 -3.86
CA PRO A 42 11.56 35.30 -2.96
C PRO A 42 10.43 36.26 -2.64
N THR A 43 9.57 35.89 -1.69
CA THR A 43 8.64 36.85 -1.07
C THR A 43 9.00 37.03 0.41
N CYS A 44 9.46 38.24 0.68
CA CYS A 44 9.81 38.76 1.98
C CYS A 44 8.57 38.89 2.88
N SER A 45 8.41 37.99 3.85
CA SER A 45 7.60 38.17 5.07
C SER A 45 8.01 37.08 6.07
N SER A 46 8.93 37.33 7.00
CA SER A 46 8.76 38.00 8.29
C SER A 46 7.76 37.29 9.23
N TYR A 47 8.32 36.73 10.32
CA TYR A 47 7.71 36.16 11.54
C TYR A 47 6.92 34.84 11.46
N GLY A 48 7.64 33.75 11.80
CA GLY A 48 7.26 32.82 12.86
C GLY A 48 5.92 32.09 12.77
N SER A 49 5.92 30.91 12.13
CA SER A 49 4.89 29.89 12.30
C SER A 49 5.49 28.52 11.95
N GLU A 50 6.19 27.91 12.91
CA GLU A 50 6.59 26.50 12.87
C GLU A 50 5.39 25.57 13.18
N PHE A 51 4.30 25.70 12.41
CA PHE A 51 3.21 24.72 12.46
C PHE A 51 3.41 23.70 11.33
N PRO A 52 3.31 22.39 11.61
CA PRO A 52 3.72 21.36 10.67
C PRO A 52 2.78 21.31 9.47
N THR A 53 3.36 21.42 8.27
CA THR A 53 2.68 21.24 6.98
C THR A 53 2.12 19.83 6.73
N GLU A 54 2.34 18.90 7.68
CA GLU A 54 1.79 17.53 7.66
C GLU A 54 0.26 17.52 7.76
N ASP A 55 -0.33 18.35 8.62
CA ASP A 55 -1.77 18.32 8.89
C ASP A 55 -2.58 18.72 7.65
N SER A 56 -2.10 19.71 6.90
CA SER A 56 -2.75 20.14 5.64
C SER A 56 -2.75 19.04 4.57
N SER A 57 -1.71 18.21 4.49
CA SER A 57 -1.64 17.15 3.48
C SER A 57 -2.53 15.96 3.84
N LEU A 58 -2.71 15.68 5.13
CA LEU A 58 -3.66 14.68 5.60
C LEU A 58 -5.11 15.10 5.32
N ASP A 59 -5.46 16.35 5.62
CA ASP A 59 -6.81 16.86 5.38
C ASP A 59 -7.19 16.78 3.90
N VAL A 60 -6.25 17.15 3.02
CA VAL A 60 -6.41 16.99 1.56
C VAL A 60 -6.58 15.52 1.18
N ALA A 61 -5.81 14.62 1.79
CA ALA A 61 -5.94 13.19 1.54
C ALA A 61 -7.34 12.69 1.96
N ILE A 62 -7.81 13.08 3.15
CA ILE A 62 -9.12 12.69 3.67
C ILE A 62 -10.24 13.22 2.76
N SER A 63 -10.18 14.49 2.35
CA SER A 63 -11.19 15.06 1.45
C SER A 63 -11.23 14.35 0.09
N GLN A 64 -10.07 13.99 -0.46
CA GLN A 64 -9.99 13.19 -1.69
C GLN A 64 -10.56 11.79 -1.49
N THR A 65 -10.30 11.12 -0.37
CA THR A 65 -10.93 9.83 -0.04
C THR A 65 -12.45 9.96 -0.03
N GLN A 66 -13.00 11.07 0.46
CA GLN A 66 -14.45 11.30 0.46
C GLN A 66 -15.03 11.48 -0.94
N LEU A 67 -14.29 12.10 -1.85
CA LEU A 67 -14.67 12.22 -3.26
C LEU A 67 -14.64 10.84 -3.93
N ILE A 68 -13.53 10.10 -3.80
CA ILE A 68 -13.35 8.75 -4.37
C ILE A 68 -14.49 7.82 -3.95
N ARG A 69 -14.77 7.73 -2.64
CA ARG A 69 -15.80 6.82 -2.11
C ARG A 69 -17.23 7.17 -2.54
N SER A 70 -17.47 8.41 -2.96
CA SER A 70 -18.80 8.88 -3.37
C SER A 70 -19.17 8.40 -4.78
N HIS A 71 -18.18 7.94 -5.55
CA HIS A 71 -18.36 7.53 -6.93
C HIS A 71 -19.15 6.21 -7.03
N PRO A 72 -20.13 6.07 -7.95
CA PRO A 72 -20.98 4.87 -8.03
C PRO A 72 -20.25 3.55 -8.31
N LEU A 73 -19.15 3.63 -9.08
CA LEU A 73 -18.33 2.46 -9.43
C LEU A 73 -17.28 2.11 -8.37
N PHE A 74 -17.09 2.93 -7.33
CA PHE A 74 -16.15 2.64 -6.25
C PHE A 74 -16.59 1.38 -5.49
N MET A 75 -15.70 0.39 -5.35
CA MET A 75 -15.96 -0.84 -4.61
C MET A 75 -15.33 -0.79 -3.22
N GLU A 76 -14.02 -0.57 -3.16
CA GLU A 76 -13.25 -0.52 -1.93
C GLU A 76 -12.00 0.33 -2.11
N GLY A 77 -11.41 0.78 -1.00
CA GLY A 77 -10.18 1.53 -1.07
C GLY A 77 -9.54 1.75 0.29
N VAL A 78 -8.27 2.11 0.25
CA VAL A 78 -7.44 2.36 1.41
C VAL A 78 -6.68 3.67 1.22
N LEU A 79 -6.64 4.47 2.29
CA LEU A 79 -5.73 5.59 2.42
C LEU A 79 -4.53 5.14 3.26
N LEU A 80 -3.35 5.40 2.71
CA LEU A 80 -2.08 4.98 3.25
C LEU A 80 -1.24 6.19 3.68
N LYS A 81 -0.50 6.07 4.79
CA LYS A 81 0.51 7.04 5.25
C LYS A 81 1.90 6.41 5.20
N CYS A 82 2.85 7.10 4.58
CA CYS A 82 4.22 6.64 4.51
C CYS A 82 4.87 6.71 5.90
N VAL A 83 5.65 5.68 6.21
CA VAL A 83 6.32 5.48 7.51
C VAL A 83 7.75 6.03 7.49
N ASP A 84 8.26 6.37 6.31
CA ASP A 84 9.61 6.89 6.11
C ASP A 84 9.77 8.29 6.72
N ALA A 85 11.01 8.67 7.05
CA ALA A 85 11.29 9.92 7.74
C ALA A 85 11.06 11.18 6.88
N LYS A 86 11.26 11.08 5.56
CA LYS A 86 11.11 12.19 4.61
C LYS A 86 10.52 11.70 3.29
N PRO A 87 9.25 11.27 3.29
CA PRO A 87 8.64 10.68 2.11
C PRO A 87 8.35 11.76 1.07
N LEU A 88 8.65 11.49 -0.21
CA LEU A 88 8.20 12.33 -1.31
C LEU A 88 6.67 12.31 -1.42
N PHE A 89 6.07 11.16 -1.12
CA PHE A 89 4.62 10.96 -1.07
C PHE A 89 4.20 10.50 0.32
N PRO A 90 3.93 11.42 1.27
CA PRO A 90 3.49 11.06 2.61
C PRO A 90 2.17 10.32 2.65
N TYR A 91 1.30 10.50 1.65
CA TYR A 91 0.00 9.82 1.58
C TYR A 91 -0.23 9.20 0.21
N MET A 92 -0.96 8.09 0.19
CA MET A 92 -1.29 7.37 -1.04
C MET A 92 -2.72 6.81 -0.98
N HIS A 93 -3.48 7.04 -2.06
CA HIS A 93 -4.75 6.38 -2.32
C HIS A 93 -4.53 5.10 -3.11
N TYR A 94 -5.22 4.04 -2.70
CA TYR A 94 -5.42 2.84 -3.50
C TYR A 94 -6.91 2.48 -3.45
N ALA A 95 -7.62 2.64 -4.56
CA ALA A 95 -9.05 2.41 -4.64
C ALA A 95 -9.42 1.56 -5.85
N ILE A 96 -10.30 0.60 -5.66
CA ILE A 96 -10.78 -0.34 -6.67
C ILE A 96 -12.13 0.11 -7.18
N PHE A 97 -12.26 0.20 -8.50
CA PHE A 97 -13.50 0.54 -9.20
C PHE A 97 -13.99 -0.69 -9.96
N LYS A 98 -15.27 -1.05 -9.81
CA LYS A 98 -15.91 -2.19 -10.48
C LYS A 98 -16.78 -1.75 -11.64
N GLY A 99 -16.79 -2.51 -12.72
CA GLY A 99 -17.68 -2.29 -13.86
C GLY A 99 -17.36 -3.27 -14.99
N SER A 100 -18.30 -3.56 -15.88
CA SER A 100 -18.06 -4.48 -17.00
C SER A 100 -17.26 -3.85 -18.15
N ASP A 101 -17.46 -2.56 -18.39
CA ASP A 101 -16.83 -1.81 -19.48
C ASP A 101 -15.53 -1.16 -19.01
N HIS A 102 -14.40 -1.60 -19.57
CA HIS A 102 -13.06 -1.12 -19.21
C HIS A 102 -12.87 0.36 -19.52
N ASP A 103 -13.17 0.79 -20.75
CA ASP A 103 -12.98 2.17 -21.17
C ASP A 103 -13.84 3.13 -20.33
N MET A 104 -15.07 2.71 -20.00
CA MET A 104 -15.94 3.48 -19.11
C MET A 104 -15.37 3.55 -17.69
N ARG A 105 -14.88 2.44 -17.11
CA ARG A 105 -14.24 2.47 -15.78
C ARG A 105 -13.07 3.44 -15.73
N ILE A 106 -12.19 3.39 -16.74
CA ILE A 106 -11.02 4.28 -16.82
C ILE A 106 -11.47 5.74 -16.94
N ALA A 107 -12.44 6.04 -17.81
CA ALA A 107 -12.97 7.40 -17.96
C ALA A 107 -13.60 7.95 -16.67
N ASN A 108 -14.29 7.10 -15.90
CA ASN A 108 -14.84 7.48 -14.60
C ASN A 108 -13.74 7.75 -13.57
N ILE A 109 -12.68 6.92 -13.53
CA ILE A 109 -11.52 7.19 -12.66
C ILE A 109 -10.86 8.53 -13.05
N ASP A 110 -10.66 8.79 -14.34
CA ASP A 110 -10.10 10.05 -14.84
C ASP A 110 -10.97 11.25 -14.46
N GLU A 111 -12.31 11.10 -14.49
CA GLU A 111 -13.25 12.12 -14.04
C GLU A 111 -13.08 12.43 -12.56
N VAL A 112 -13.04 11.40 -11.71
CA VAL A 112 -12.79 11.58 -10.26
C VAL A 112 -11.44 12.28 -10.03
N ILE A 113 -10.40 11.90 -10.76
CA ILE A 113 -9.07 12.55 -10.68
C ILE A 113 -9.13 14.02 -11.09
N ARG A 114 -9.86 14.35 -12.16
CA ARG A 114 -10.03 15.74 -12.65
C ARG A 114 -10.80 16.61 -11.66
N GLU A 115 -11.75 16.04 -10.93
CA GLU A 115 -12.48 16.73 -9.86
C GLU A 115 -11.62 16.97 -8.61
N MET A 116 -10.55 16.19 -8.42
CA MET A 116 -9.57 16.49 -7.39
C MET A 116 -8.79 17.75 -7.80
N ASN A 117 -8.78 18.77 -6.95
CA ASN A 117 -7.91 19.93 -7.12
C ASN A 117 -6.45 19.54 -6.82
N LEU A 118 -5.82 18.83 -7.76
CA LEU A 118 -4.51 18.22 -7.57
C LEU A 118 -3.41 19.27 -7.46
N ARG A 119 -2.51 19.08 -6.49
CA ARG A 119 -1.27 19.85 -6.41
C ARG A 119 -0.35 19.43 -7.57
N PRO A 120 0.47 20.35 -8.14
CA PRO A 120 1.29 20.09 -9.33
C PRO A 120 2.23 18.88 -9.25
N LYS A 121 2.64 18.48 -8.03
CA LYS A 121 3.56 17.35 -7.82
C LYS A 121 2.85 16.04 -7.41
N CYS A 122 1.53 16.02 -7.29
CA CYS A 122 0.77 14.80 -7.05
C CYS A 122 0.75 13.92 -8.31
N GLN A 123 0.74 12.60 -8.14
CA GLN A 123 0.72 11.65 -9.26
C GLN A 123 -0.50 10.74 -9.14
N PHE A 124 -1.42 10.82 -10.08
CA PHE A 124 -2.67 10.07 -10.06
C PHE A 124 -2.89 9.36 -11.37
N GLY A 125 -3.46 8.16 -11.33
CA GLY A 125 -3.82 7.44 -12.55
C GLY A 125 -4.76 6.28 -12.31
N ALA A 126 -5.41 5.87 -13.39
CA ALA A 126 -6.11 4.59 -13.49
C ALA A 126 -5.11 3.51 -13.92
N TYR A 127 -5.11 2.37 -13.23
CA TYR A 127 -4.21 1.27 -13.47
C TYR A 127 -4.97 -0.04 -13.56
N ASP A 128 -4.46 -0.96 -14.36
CA ASP A 128 -4.95 -2.33 -14.41
C ASP A 128 -3.97 -3.25 -13.68
N GLU A 129 -4.51 -4.23 -12.94
CA GLU A 129 -3.69 -5.29 -12.34
C GLU A 129 -3.26 -6.27 -13.45
N MET A 130 -1.96 -6.40 -13.65
CA MET A 130 -1.38 -7.30 -14.67
C MET A 130 -1.09 -8.68 -14.09
N TYR A 131 -0.50 -8.71 -12.90
CA TYR A 131 -0.06 -9.92 -12.24
C TYR A 131 -0.36 -9.86 -10.75
N SER A 132 -0.69 -11.01 -10.17
CA SER A 132 -0.76 -11.15 -8.72
C SER A 132 -0.32 -12.51 -8.23
N ILE A 133 0.28 -12.51 -7.03
CA ILE A 133 0.61 -13.68 -6.24
C ILE A 133 -0.23 -13.61 -4.96
N GLN A 134 -1.07 -14.62 -4.74
CA GLN A 134 -1.79 -14.79 -3.48
C GLN A 134 -1.06 -15.82 -2.62
N LYS A 135 -0.61 -15.41 -1.43
CA LYS A 135 0.14 -16.29 -0.51
C LYS A 135 -0.74 -16.85 0.60
N THR A 136 -1.83 -16.17 0.94
CA THR A 136 -2.85 -16.65 1.88
C THR A 136 -4.12 -16.92 1.11
N THR A 137 -4.79 -18.05 1.39
CA THR A 137 -6.08 -18.40 0.78
C THR A 137 -7.05 -17.23 0.92
N PRO A 138 -7.73 -16.79 -0.15
CA PRO A 138 -8.74 -15.76 -0.06
C PRO A 138 -9.82 -16.23 0.92
N THR A 139 -9.89 -15.60 2.09
CA THR A 139 -11.05 -15.74 2.95
C THR A 139 -12.27 -15.19 2.18
N PRO A 140 -13.46 -15.77 2.34
CA PRO A 140 -14.67 -15.30 1.65
C PRO A 140 -14.97 -13.81 1.91
N ASP A 141 -14.45 -13.28 3.02
CA ASP A 141 -14.22 -11.85 3.21
C ASP A 141 -12.82 -11.48 2.70
N ALA A 142 -12.68 -11.28 1.38
CA ALA A 142 -11.46 -10.77 0.74
C ALA A 142 -11.26 -9.27 1.02
N ARG A 143 -11.52 -8.83 2.26
CA ARG A 143 -11.47 -7.44 2.65
C ARG A 143 -10.02 -7.00 2.83
N LEU A 144 -9.75 -5.76 2.45
CA LEU A 144 -8.51 -5.05 2.77
C LEU A 144 -8.14 -5.25 4.26
N PRO A 145 -6.86 -5.49 4.59
CA PRO A 145 -6.46 -5.74 5.97
C PRO A 145 -6.83 -4.57 6.87
N SER A 146 -7.61 -4.81 7.91
CA SER A 146 -8.03 -3.80 8.90
C SER A 146 -7.21 -3.81 10.18
N HIS A 147 -6.22 -4.70 10.27
CA HIS A 147 -5.40 -4.85 11.47
C HIS A 147 -4.41 -3.69 11.63
N ARG A 148 -4.24 -3.15 12.84
CA ARG A 148 -3.36 -1.99 13.12
C ARG A 148 -1.88 -2.20 12.77
N HIS A 149 -1.44 -3.46 12.65
CA HIS A 149 -0.07 -3.80 12.27
C HIS A 149 0.06 -4.17 10.79
N ALA A 150 -1.05 -4.15 10.04
CA ALA A 150 -1.03 -4.35 8.61
C ALA A 150 -0.47 -3.11 7.90
N GLY A 151 0.11 -3.34 6.74
CA GLY A 151 0.74 -2.30 5.96
C GLY A 151 1.19 -2.81 4.61
N TYR A 152 1.72 -1.91 3.81
CA TYR A 152 2.14 -2.18 2.45
C TYR A 152 3.60 -1.82 2.24
N ILE A 153 4.35 -2.66 1.54
CA ILE A 153 5.51 -2.17 0.80
C ILE A 153 4.98 -1.79 -0.58
N VAL A 154 5.19 -0.54 -0.98
CA VAL A 154 4.79 -0.03 -2.29
C VAL A 154 6.05 0.32 -3.06
N ILE A 155 6.08 -0.09 -4.32
CA ILE A 155 7.19 0.17 -5.22
C ILE A 155 6.69 0.75 -6.53
N SER A 156 7.16 1.94 -6.88
CA SER A 156 6.68 2.70 -8.04
C SER A 156 7.78 2.91 -9.06
N PHE A 157 7.46 2.74 -10.34
CA PHE A 157 8.44 2.73 -11.43
C PHE A 157 8.09 3.75 -12.50
N LYS A 158 9.06 4.58 -12.88
CA LYS A 158 9.04 5.33 -14.13
C LYS A 158 9.96 4.60 -15.10
N ILE A 159 9.39 4.09 -16.19
CA ILE A 159 10.14 3.34 -17.19
C ILE A 159 10.19 4.17 -18.45
N LEU A 160 11.40 4.32 -19.01
CA LEU A 160 11.70 5.10 -20.21
C LEU A 160 12.06 4.15 -21.36
N GLU A 161 11.27 3.08 -21.55
CA GLU A 161 11.58 2.06 -22.57
C GLU A 161 10.55 2.07 -23.70
N ASP A 162 11.03 1.74 -24.91
CA ASP A 162 10.21 1.58 -26.11
C ASP A 162 9.30 0.32 -26.00
N GLU A 163 8.14 0.34 -26.66
CA GLU A 163 7.08 -0.68 -26.57
C GLU A 163 7.59 -2.13 -26.75
N THR A 164 8.59 -2.36 -27.59
CA THR A 164 9.15 -3.71 -27.84
C THR A 164 9.96 -4.29 -26.68
N GLN A 165 10.59 -3.44 -25.88
CA GLN A 165 11.35 -3.87 -24.70
C GLN A 165 10.42 -4.13 -23.52
N GLN A 166 9.29 -3.42 -23.48
CA GLN A 166 8.28 -3.51 -22.43
C GLN A 166 7.65 -4.92 -22.31
N GLU A 167 7.35 -5.59 -23.43
CA GLU A 167 6.82 -6.97 -23.38
C GLU A 167 7.83 -7.96 -22.78
N SER A 168 9.12 -7.78 -23.08
CA SER A 168 10.20 -8.61 -22.54
C SER A 168 10.42 -8.33 -21.05
N LEU A 169 10.32 -7.05 -20.67
CA LEU A 169 10.36 -6.60 -19.29
C LEU A 169 9.23 -7.23 -18.47
N GLU A 170 7.99 -7.20 -18.94
CA GLU A 170 6.82 -7.77 -18.24
C GLU A 170 6.96 -9.27 -17.95
N LYS A 171 7.55 -10.04 -18.87
CA LYS A 171 7.86 -11.47 -18.63
C LYS A 171 8.83 -11.72 -17.47
N SER A 172 9.62 -10.72 -17.12
CA SER A 172 10.61 -10.79 -16.03
C SER A 172 10.21 -9.98 -14.79
N TRP A 173 8.92 -9.64 -14.64
CA TRP A 173 8.41 -8.78 -13.56
C TRP A 173 8.82 -9.20 -12.17
N LEU A 174 8.86 -10.51 -11.89
CA LEU A 174 9.29 -11.00 -10.58
C LEU A 174 10.70 -10.53 -10.20
N SER A 175 11.58 -10.36 -11.19
CA SER A 175 12.99 -10.01 -10.99
C SER A 175 13.22 -8.50 -10.92
N TRP A 176 12.70 -7.73 -11.89
CA TRP A 176 13.00 -6.29 -11.93
C TRP A 176 12.19 -5.50 -10.90
N SER A 177 10.98 -5.94 -10.57
CA SER A 177 10.14 -5.23 -9.59
C SER A 177 10.57 -5.45 -8.14
N GLY A 178 11.42 -6.44 -7.86
CA GLY A 178 11.76 -6.85 -6.50
C GLY A 178 10.74 -7.82 -5.86
N ALA A 179 9.71 -8.25 -6.60
CA ALA A 179 8.69 -9.17 -6.07
C ALA A 179 9.28 -10.49 -5.58
N ARG A 180 10.25 -11.06 -6.30
CA ARG A 180 10.93 -12.32 -5.92
C ARG A 180 11.66 -12.17 -4.60
N GLU A 181 12.31 -11.04 -4.38
CA GLU A 181 13.05 -10.72 -3.17
C GLU A 181 12.09 -10.61 -1.97
N ILE A 182 10.98 -9.88 -2.13
CA ILE A 182 9.95 -9.78 -1.10
C ILE A 182 9.33 -11.15 -0.82
N TYR A 183 8.94 -11.89 -1.85
CA TYR A 183 8.29 -13.19 -1.70
C TYR A 183 9.17 -14.19 -0.95
N LYS A 184 10.46 -14.26 -1.32
CA LYS A 184 11.43 -15.22 -0.78
C LYS A 184 11.96 -14.83 0.60
N TYR A 185 12.20 -13.55 0.83
CA TYR A 185 12.93 -13.10 2.03
C TYR A 185 12.06 -12.39 3.06
N SER A 186 10.77 -12.14 2.80
CA SER A 186 9.85 -11.67 3.84
C SER A 186 9.69 -12.75 4.93
N PRO A 187 9.98 -12.42 6.21
CA PRO A 187 9.68 -13.30 7.34
C PRO A 187 8.20 -13.71 7.38
N ARG A 188 7.94 -14.97 7.73
CA ARG A 188 6.56 -15.48 7.92
C ARG A 188 5.76 -14.65 8.93
N THR A 189 6.43 -14.09 9.94
CA THR A 189 5.83 -13.24 10.97
C THR A 189 5.25 -11.94 10.43
N TRP A 190 5.61 -11.51 9.23
CA TRP A 190 5.03 -10.32 8.59
C TRP A 190 3.66 -10.61 7.99
N ASN A 191 3.34 -11.89 7.77
CA ASN A 191 2.11 -12.35 7.14
C ASN A 191 1.91 -11.68 5.77
N LEU A 192 2.81 -11.94 4.81
CA LEU A 192 2.65 -11.53 3.42
C LEU A 192 1.39 -12.20 2.84
N ARG A 193 0.43 -11.40 2.39
CA ARG A 193 -0.88 -11.87 1.89
C ARG A 193 -0.94 -11.87 0.37
N ARG A 194 -0.53 -10.76 -0.25
CA ARG A 194 -0.62 -10.54 -1.70
C ARG A 194 0.56 -9.71 -2.21
N ILE A 195 1.02 -10.04 -3.41
CA ILE A 195 1.84 -9.15 -4.24
C ILE A 195 1.05 -8.90 -5.52
N SER A 196 0.83 -7.66 -5.91
CA SER A 196 0.21 -7.31 -7.19
C SER A 196 0.99 -6.24 -7.94
N LEU A 197 1.07 -6.39 -9.25
CA LEU A 197 1.68 -5.42 -10.16
C LEU A 197 0.59 -4.72 -10.97
N HIS A 198 0.56 -3.41 -10.88
CA HIS A 198 -0.36 -2.55 -11.60
C HIS A 198 0.38 -1.81 -12.72
N LYS A 199 -0.27 -1.67 -13.88
CA LYS A 199 0.26 -0.98 -15.05
C LYS A 199 -0.63 0.20 -15.42
N PHE A 200 0.01 1.33 -15.73
CA PHE A 200 -0.67 2.49 -16.30
C PHE A 200 -0.90 2.26 -17.81
N PRO A 201 -2.13 2.37 -18.33
CA PRO A 201 -2.41 2.12 -19.74
C PRO A 201 -1.68 3.09 -20.69
N GLU A 202 -0.89 2.52 -21.62
CA GLU A 202 -0.03 3.23 -22.60
C GLU A 202 -0.80 4.28 -23.43
N ARG A 203 -2.02 3.95 -23.85
CA ARG A 203 -2.87 4.76 -24.75
C ARG A 203 -3.22 6.15 -24.21
N ARG A 204 -2.92 6.41 -22.93
CA ARG A 204 -3.27 7.65 -22.22
C ARG A 204 -2.06 8.47 -21.78
N ARG A 205 -0.84 8.17 -22.25
CA ARG A 205 0.36 9.01 -22.01
C ARG A 205 0.31 10.39 -22.70
N SER A 206 -0.79 10.74 -23.35
CA SER A 206 -0.98 12.05 -24.00
C SER A 206 -1.55 13.06 -23.02
N GLY A 207 -0.72 14.02 -22.60
CA GLY A 207 -1.07 15.09 -21.65
C GLY A 207 -0.37 14.94 -20.30
N ALA A 208 -0.22 16.06 -19.58
CA ALA A 208 0.64 16.29 -18.41
C ALA A 208 0.31 15.49 -17.12
N CYS A 209 -0.08 14.22 -17.24
CA CYS A 209 -0.32 13.34 -16.11
C CYS A 209 0.98 12.60 -15.74
N HIS A 210 1.64 13.06 -14.68
CA HIS A 210 2.91 12.53 -14.19
C HIS A 210 2.77 11.19 -13.44
N SER A 211 2.04 10.22 -13.99
CA SER A 211 1.84 8.91 -13.36
C SER A 211 3.06 8.00 -13.45
N PHE A 212 3.16 7.03 -12.54
CA PHE A 212 4.12 5.93 -12.64
C PHE A 212 3.68 4.95 -13.73
N ALA A 213 4.63 4.38 -14.47
CA ALA A 213 4.31 3.38 -15.49
C ALA A 213 3.83 2.07 -14.85
N TYR A 214 4.45 1.69 -13.73
CA TYR A 214 4.08 0.52 -12.94
C TYR A 214 4.08 0.84 -11.45
N VAL A 215 3.20 0.16 -10.71
CA VAL A 215 3.16 0.20 -9.24
C VAL A 215 2.95 -1.20 -8.71
N MET A 216 3.91 -1.69 -7.92
CA MET A 216 3.78 -2.94 -7.19
C MET A 216 3.28 -2.67 -5.77
N MET A 217 2.22 -3.38 -5.39
CA MET A 217 1.64 -3.37 -4.06
C MET A 217 1.93 -4.70 -3.37
N CYS A 218 2.60 -4.67 -2.22
CA CYS A 218 2.84 -5.85 -1.39
C CYS A 218 2.09 -5.71 -0.07
N GLU A 219 1.05 -6.52 0.11
CA GLU A 219 0.16 -6.48 1.27
C GLU A 219 0.65 -7.40 2.40
N PHE A 220 0.73 -6.87 3.61
CA PHE A 220 1.12 -7.62 4.80
C PHE A 220 0.13 -7.42 5.95
N GLY A 221 -0.15 -8.48 6.69
CA GLY A 221 -1.04 -8.42 7.86
C GLY A 221 -0.38 -7.91 9.16
N SER A 222 0.96 -7.96 9.25
CA SER A 222 1.68 -7.66 10.50
C SER A 222 3.05 -7.00 10.31
N ILE A 223 3.32 -6.39 9.16
CA ILE A 223 4.63 -5.78 8.86
C ILE A 223 5.00 -4.61 9.79
N LEU A 224 4.00 -3.90 10.32
CA LEU A 224 4.18 -2.76 11.22
C LEU A 224 4.18 -3.13 12.70
N HIS A 225 4.12 -4.41 13.05
CA HIS A 225 4.31 -4.83 14.44
C HIS A 225 5.69 -4.35 14.92
N PRO A 226 5.85 -3.85 16.16
CA PRO A 226 7.12 -3.31 16.64
C PRO A 226 8.34 -4.25 16.47
N SER A 227 8.13 -5.56 16.58
CA SER A 227 9.18 -6.56 16.34
C SER A 227 9.60 -6.74 14.88
N ASN A 228 8.74 -6.33 13.93
CA ASN A 228 8.90 -6.53 12.49
C ASN A 228 9.36 -5.25 11.78
N ARG A 229 8.91 -4.08 12.27
CA ARG A 229 9.06 -2.78 11.59
C ARG A 229 10.50 -2.45 11.21
N LEU A 230 11.47 -2.70 12.09
CA LEU A 230 12.88 -2.39 11.79
C LEU A 230 13.41 -3.24 10.63
N GLN A 231 13.08 -4.53 10.59
CA GLN A 231 13.48 -5.43 9.50
C GLN A 231 12.73 -5.11 8.19
N ALA A 232 11.49 -4.60 8.29
CA ALA A 232 10.73 -4.14 7.13
C ALA A 232 11.36 -2.91 6.49
N LEU A 233 11.80 -1.94 7.30
CA LEU A 233 12.54 -0.78 6.83
C LEU A 233 13.87 -1.18 6.18
N ASP A 234 14.62 -2.11 6.80
CA ASP A 234 15.84 -2.68 6.19
C ASP A 234 15.58 -3.32 4.82
N MET A 235 14.48 -4.07 4.68
CA MET A 235 14.07 -4.63 3.38
C MET A 235 13.82 -3.53 2.35
N CYS A 236 13.16 -2.43 2.74
CA CYS A 236 12.93 -1.30 1.86
C CYS A 236 14.25 -0.68 1.38
N GLU A 237 15.23 -0.49 2.28
CA GLU A 237 16.55 0.02 1.88
C GLU A 237 17.28 -0.94 0.94
N ARG A 238 17.24 -2.24 1.19
CA ARG A 238 17.85 -3.23 0.29
C ARG A 238 17.23 -3.23 -1.10
N LEU A 239 15.91 -3.02 -1.21
CA LEU A 239 15.22 -2.88 -2.48
C LEU A 239 15.61 -1.59 -3.21
N ARG A 240 15.82 -0.48 -2.48
CA ARG A 240 16.33 0.79 -3.06
C ARG A 240 17.75 0.64 -3.60
N VAL A 241 18.64 -0.01 -2.85
CA VAL A 241 20.02 -0.29 -3.29
C VAL A 241 20.05 -1.17 -4.55
N ARG A 242 19.05 -2.03 -4.72
CA ARG A 242 18.86 -2.84 -5.94
C ARG A 242 18.26 -2.05 -7.11
N ASN A 243 17.96 -0.77 -6.92
CA ASN A 243 17.28 0.10 -7.89
C ASN A 243 15.92 -0.43 -8.33
N CYS A 244 15.17 -1.08 -7.42
CA CYS A 244 13.81 -1.50 -7.69
C CYS A 244 12.82 -0.32 -7.76
N GLY A 245 13.20 0.90 -8.18
CA GLY A 245 12.30 2.05 -8.25
C GLY A 245 12.11 2.82 -6.93
N TYR A 246 11.01 3.57 -6.81
CA TYR A 246 10.66 4.32 -5.60
C TYR A 246 9.97 3.42 -4.58
N VAL A 247 10.71 3.00 -3.56
CA VAL A 247 10.27 2.05 -2.52
C VAL A 247 9.86 2.80 -1.26
N CYS A 248 8.69 2.47 -0.69
CA CYS A 248 8.21 3.05 0.57
C CYS A 248 7.42 2.02 1.39
N LEU A 249 7.50 2.14 2.72
CA LEU A 249 6.65 1.40 3.66
C LEU A 249 5.47 2.27 4.07
N TYR A 250 4.25 1.74 3.93
CA TYR A 250 3.02 2.45 4.21
C TYR A 250 2.18 1.78 5.29
N GLN A 251 1.58 2.61 6.13
CA GLN A 251 0.58 2.26 7.13
C GLN A 251 -0.82 2.58 6.65
N ILE A 252 -1.77 1.71 7.00
CA ILE A 252 -3.19 1.93 6.74
C ILE A 252 -3.74 2.98 7.71
N ILE A 253 -4.30 4.07 7.16
CA ILE A 253 -4.96 5.13 7.93
C ILE A 253 -6.47 4.91 7.95
N SER A 254 -7.07 4.66 6.80
CA SER A 254 -8.50 4.42 6.70
C SER A 254 -8.81 3.45 5.58
N ILE A 255 -9.87 2.67 5.76
CA ILE A 255 -10.41 1.74 4.77
C ILE A 255 -11.84 2.16 4.47
N SER A 256 -12.19 2.15 3.21
CA SER A 256 -13.52 2.49 2.70
C SER A 256 -14.05 1.33 1.87
N PHE A 257 -15.34 1.04 2.03
CA PHE A 257 -16.07 0.06 1.22
C PHE A 257 -17.34 0.72 0.69
N GLN A 258 -17.79 0.30 -0.48
CA GLN A 258 -19.08 0.71 -1.00
C GLN A 258 -20.18 0.25 -0.05
N VAL A 259 -20.99 1.18 0.44
CA VAL A 259 -22.18 0.84 1.22
C VAL A 259 -23.22 0.38 0.21
N GLN A 260 -23.44 -0.93 0.11
CA GLN A 260 -24.58 -1.45 -0.63
C GLN A 260 -25.85 -1.09 0.17
N TRP A 261 -26.50 0.00 -0.22
CA TRP A 261 -27.85 0.29 0.25
C TRP A 261 -28.76 -0.75 -0.37
N SER A 262 -29.03 -1.82 0.37
CA SER A 262 -30.13 -2.72 0.08
C SER A 262 -31.43 -1.93 0.25
N TYR A 263 -31.87 -1.22 -0.79
CA TYR A 263 -33.27 -0.85 -0.91
C TYR A 263 -34.03 -2.16 -1.12
N SER A 264 -34.39 -2.80 -0.01
CA SER A 264 -35.41 -3.83 -0.02
C SER A 264 -36.68 -3.15 -0.56
N ASN A 265 -37.05 -3.49 -1.79
CA ASN A 265 -38.33 -3.13 -2.37
C ASN A 265 -39.43 -3.55 -1.38
N ALA A 266 -40.02 -2.57 -0.71
CA ALA A 266 -41.18 -2.75 0.15
C ALA A 266 -42.39 -3.07 -0.73
N ALA A 267 -42.61 -4.36 -1.00
CA ALA A 267 -43.89 -4.87 -1.41
C ALA A 267 -44.75 -5.07 -0.15
N THR A 268 -45.78 -4.22 0.00
CA THR A 268 -47.03 -4.37 0.77
C THR A 268 -46.98 -4.82 2.25
N PRO A 269 -47.69 -4.13 3.16
CA PRO A 269 -47.61 -4.38 4.59
C PRO A 269 -48.43 -5.63 4.98
N PRO A 270 -47.90 -6.54 5.83
CA PRO A 270 -48.74 -7.43 6.60
C PRO A 270 -49.12 -6.76 7.93
N GLU A 271 -50.35 -7.04 8.34
CA GLU A 271 -51.03 -6.57 9.54
C GLU A 271 -50.21 -6.74 10.83
N ALA A 272 -50.41 -5.81 11.76
CA ALA A 272 -49.84 -5.83 13.10
C ALA A 272 -50.25 -7.09 13.89
N PRO A 273 -49.40 -7.53 14.83
CA PRO A 273 -49.84 -7.36 16.21
C PRO A 273 -48.75 -6.83 17.16
N THR A 274 -49.19 -5.86 17.97
CA THR A 274 -48.79 -5.51 19.33
C THR A 274 -47.66 -6.31 20.00
N SER A 275 -46.56 -5.67 20.38
CA SER A 275 -46.16 -5.51 21.81
C SER A 275 -44.77 -4.89 22.00
N SER A 276 -44.75 -3.87 22.87
CA SER A 276 -43.66 -3.24 23.65
C SER A 276 -42.27 -3.02 23.03
N MET A 277 -41.97 -1.73 22.87
CA MET A 277 -40.61 -1.18 22.84
C MET A 277 -39.75 -1.68 24.01
N ARG A 278 -38.51 -2.07 23.74
CA ARG A 278 -37.39 -1.96 24.69
C ARG A 278 -36.17 -1.42 23.96
N ASN A 279 -35.78 -0.21 24.35
CA ASN A 279 -34.50 0.39 23.97
C ASN A 279 -33.34 -0.44 24.58
N PRO A 280 -32.24 -0.68 23.85
CA PRO A 280 -31.04 -1.25 24.45
C PRO A 280 -30.34 -0.18 25.28
N MET A 281 -30.35 -0.35 26.61
CA MET A 281 -29.64 0.52 27.54
C MET A 281 -28.13 0.30 27.45
N LEU A 282 -27.39 1.40 27.36
CA LEU A 282 -25.94 1.50 27.54
C LEU A 282 -25.54 0.95 28.92
N ARG A 283 -24.69 -0.07 28.95
CA ARG A 283 -24.14 -0.64 30.18
C ARG A 283 -22.92 0.19 30.60
N GLY A 284 -23.05 0.89 31.72
CA GLY A 284 -22.01 1.71 32.33
C GLY A 284 -20.82 0.89 32.83
N LEU A 285 -19.64 1.49 32.73
CA LEU A 285 -18.42 1.04 33.40
C LEU A 285 -18.50 1.50 34.86
N SER A 286 -18.55 0.54 35.79
CA SER A 286 -18.31 0.78 37.21
C SER A 286 -16.94 0.26 37.59
N GLN A 287 -16.20 1.13 38.26
CA GLN A 287 -14.90 0.96 38.89
C GLN A 287 -15.10 0.43 40.31
N GLU A 288 -14.41 -0.63 40.72
CA GLU A 288 -14.07 -0.85 42.15
C GLU A 288 -12.68 -1.51 42.29
N VAL A 289 -12.01 -1.08 43.35
CA VAL A 289 -10.65 -1.33 43.85
C VAL A 289 -10.77 -2.35 45.02
N GLU A 290 -9.86 -3.30 45.22
CA GLU A 290 -8.86 -3.34 46.32
C GLU A 290 -8.14 -4.72 46.27
N THR A 291 -6.81 -4.73 46.06
CA THR A 291 -5.71 -4.99 47.02
C THR A 291 -5.77 -6.29 47.84
N SER A 292 -4.77 -7.18 47.63
CA SER A 292 -3.85 -7.69 48.67
C SER A 292 -2.91 -8.80 48.15
N THR A 293 -1.58 -8.58 48.30
CA THR A 293 -0.51 -9.49 48.81
C THR A 293 -0.51 -10.99 48.42
N GLU A 294 0.57 -11.72 48.11
CA GLU A 294 1.99 -11.62 48.48
C GLU A 294 2.82 -12.65 47.68
N SER A 295 4.09 -12.32 47.44
CA SER A 295 5.28 -13.21 47.33
C SER A 295 5.26 -14.51 46.50
N SER A 296 6.10 -14.55 45.46
CA SER A 296 7.22 -15.52 45.47
C SER A 296 8.38 -15.16 44.55
N ARG A 297 9.54 -15.68 44.95
CA ARG A 297 10.89 -15.22 44.65
C ARG A 297 11.48 -15.84 43.36
N ARG A 298 12.29 -15.02 42.67
CA ARG A 298 13.61 -15.31 42.04
C ARG A 298 13.69 -16.39 40.93
N ARG A 299 14.17 -16.01 39.74
CA ARG A 299 15.59 -16.12 39.31
C ARG A 299 15.76 -15.77 37.82
N THR A 300 16.53 -14.71 37.56
CA THR A 300 17.20 -14.40 36.30
C THR A 300 18.31 -15.40 35.99
N PRO A 301 18.66 -15.59 34.71
CA PRO A 301 20.08 -15.59 34.34
C PRO A 301 20.40 -14.62 33.18
N LYS A 302 21.54 -13.94 33.35
CA LYS A 302 22.23 -13.03 32.42
C LYS A 302 22.83 -13.77 31.19
N PRO A 303 23.15 -13.03 30.11
CA PRO A 303 23.57 -13.59 28.82
C PRO A 303 25.03 -14.04 28.84
N ARG A 304 25.34 -15.10 28.08
CA ARG A 304 26.71 -15.53 27.80
C ARG A 304 27.22 -14.87 26.51
N GLN A 305 28.14 -13.95 26.71
CA GLN A 305 29.08 -13.42 25.73
C GLN A 305 30.03 -14.55 25.29
N ARG A 306 30.30 -14.69 23.99
CA ARG A 306 31.45 -15.45 23.51
C ARG A 306 32.00 -14.79 22.24
N ASP A 307 33.12 -14.11 22.42
CA ASP A 307 34.01 -13.67 21.36
C ASP A 307 34.73 -14.88 20.75
N ARG A 308 34.89 -14.88 19.42
CA ARG A 308 36.17 -15.20 18.76
C ARG A 308 36.16 -14.80 17.28
N PRO A 309 37.28 -14.28 16.75
CA PRO A 309 37.41 -13.79 15.38
C PRO A 309 37.97 -14.86 14.44
N THR A 310 37.71 -14.75 13.14
CA THR A 310 38.63 -15.21 12.07
C THR A 310 38.27 -14.53 10.75
N GLY A 311 39.26 -13.92 10.11
CA GLY A 311 39.15 -13.28 8.80
C GLY A 311 39.50 -14.18 7.62
N TYR A 312 39.81 -13.49 6.50
CA TYR A 312 40.06 -13.93 5.11
C TYR A 312 38.79 -14.19 4.29
N GLY A 313 38.61 -13.66 3.09
CA GLY A 313 39.46 -12.85 2.22
C GLY A 313 38.66 -12.34 1.02
N LEU A 314 39.14 -11.24 0.41
CA LEU A 314 38.68 -10.68 -0.85
C LEU A 314 38.67 -11.73 -1.97
N GLU A 315 37.61 -11.74 -2.79
CA GLU A 315 37.77 -11.78 -4.24
C GLU A 315 36.64 -10.98 -4.90
N ASP A 316 37.05 -9.90 -5.58
CA ASP A 316 36.27 -9.07 -6.47
C ASP A 316 35.80 -9.87 -7.69
N LYS A 317 34.49 -9.86 -7.95
CA LYS A 317 33.94 -10.07 -9.29
C LYS A 317 32.93 -8.99 -9.63
N MET A 318 33.50 -7.97 -10.26
CA MET A 318 32.87 -6.88 -11.00
C MET A 318 31.66 -7.40 -11.82
N SER A 319 30.46 -6.95 -11.44
CA SER A 319 29.25 -7.07 -12.25
C SER A 319 28.82 -5.66 -12.69
N PRO A 320 28.17 -5.52 -13.85
CA PRO A 320 28.10 -4.25 -14.55
C PRO A 320 27.25 -3.23 -13.77
N ILE A 321 27.86 -2.06 -13.60
CA ILE A 321 27.28 -0.89 -12.96
C ILE A 321 26.10 -0.43 -13.81
N PHE A 322 24.87 -0.67 -13.33
CA PHE A 322 23.70 0.03 -13.83
C PHE A 322 23.76 1.47 -13.31
N HIS A 323 24.12 2.39 -14.19
CA HIS A 323 23.96 3.82 -13.94
C HIS A 323 22.50 4.22 -14.19
N SER A 324 21.79 4.61 -13.13
CA SER A 324 20.63 5.49 -13.28
C SER A 324 20.71 6.59 -12.22
N TYR A 325 20.63 7.83 -12.69
CA TYR A 325 20.96 9.05 -12.00
C TYR A 325 19.93 9.38 -10.90
N HIS A 326 20.41 9.61 -9.68
CA HIS A 326 19.66 10.38 -8.69
C HIS A 326 19.79 11.87 -9.01
N HIS A 327 18.87 12.39 -9.83
CA HIS A 327 18.55 13.82 -9.87
C HIS A 327 17.05 13.98 -10.11
N PHE A 328 16.27 13.95 -9.02
CA PHE A 328 14.82 14.20 -9.03
C PHE A 328 14.48 15.71 -8.94
N ALA A 329 15.44 16.60 -9.21
CA ALA A 329 15.27 18.05 -9.05
C ALA A 329 15.29 18.87 -10.35
N ASP A 330 15.67 18.31 -11.51
CA ASP A 330 15.98 19.11 -12.71
C ASP A 330 15.12 18.79 -13.94
N LEU A 331 13.80 18.67 -13.77
CA LEU A 331 12.87 18.72 -14.90
C LEU A 331 11.66 19.59 -14.50
N GLY A 332 11.81 20.89 -14.75
CA GLY A 332 10.75 21.89 -14.70
C GLY A 332 9.91 21.91 -15.97
#